data_AF-A0A829Q273-F1
#
_entry.id   AF-A0A829Q273-F1
#
_cell.length_a   1.000
_cell.length_b   1.000
_cell.length_c   1.000
_cell.angle_alpha   90.00
_cell.angle_beta   90.00
_cell.angle_gamma   90.00
#
_symmetry.space_group_name_H-M   'P 1'
#
loop_
_entity.id
_entity.type
_entity.pdbx_description
1 polymer ?
#
loop_
_entity_poly.entity_id
_entity_poly.type
_entity_poly.pdbx_seq_one_letter_code
_entity_poly.pdbx_strand_id
1 'polypeptide(L)' 'MTPMFPLQSVLLPGEPLPLRIFEPRYVAMIRDVLAADRAFGVVLIARGREVGGGDVRHDVGTAARVLDCESLGRIASP' A
#
# COMPACT_ATOMS: atom_id res chain seq x y z
N MET A 1 -14.14 2.82 -7.42
CA MET A 1 -13.10 3.64 -6.77
C MET A 1 -11.98 2.70 -6.35
N THR A 2 -10.73 3.00 -6.70
CA THR A 2 -9.58 2.11 -6.43
C THR A 2 -8.95 2.45 -5.08
N PRO A 3 -8.64 1.48 -4.20
CA PRO A 3 -7.91 1.73 -2.96
C PRO A 3 -6.52 2.31 -3.22
N MET A 4 -6.07 3.26 -2.40
CA MET A 4 -4.77 3.93 -2.57
C MET A 4 -3.84 3.66 -1.38
N PHE A 5 -2.63 3.18 -1.69
CA PHE A 5 -1.54 2.96 -0.73
C PHE A 5 -0.46 4.04 -0.91
N PRO A 6 -0.18 4.86 0.11
CA PRO A 6 0.88 5.86 0.01
C PRO A 6 2.27 5.23 0.19
N LEU A 7 3.23 5.61 -0.64
CA LEU A 7 4.64 5.22 -0.51
C LEU A 7 5.57 6.43 -0.56
N GLN A 8 6.68 6.32 0.18
CA GLN A 8 7.79 7.28 0.13
C GLN A 8 8.72 7.07 -1.09
N SER A 9 8.57 5.94 -1.80
CA SER A 9 9.35 5.59 -2.99
C SER A 9 8.46 5.42 -4.21
N VAL A 10 9.03 5.70 -5.40
CA VAL A 10 8.35 5.53 -6.67
C VAL A 10 8.22 4.04 -6.96
N LEU A 11 7.02 3.60 -7.32
CA LEU A 11 6.83 2.34 -8.03
C LEU A 11 6.78 2.64 -9.53
N LEU A 12 7.74 2.13 -10.28
CA LEU A 12 7.70 2.19 -11.74
C LEU A 12 6.86 1.04 -12.30
N PRO A 13 6.12 1.27 -13.40
CA PRO A 13 5.39 0.20 -14.07
C PRO A 13 6.31 -0.97 -14.45
N GLY A 14 5.92 -2.19 -14.07
CA GLY A 14 6.66 -3.42 -14.40
C GLY A 14 7.68 -3.86 -13.36
N GLU A 15 8.00 -3.04 -12.36
CA GLU A 15 8.93 -3.43 -11.29
C GLU A 15 8.21 -4.16 -10.13
N PRO A 16 8.80 -5.23 -9.58
CA PRO A 16 8.29 -5.84 -8.35
C PRO A 16 8.55 -4.92 -7.16
N LEU A 17 7.54 -4.77 -6.29
CA LEU A 17 7.63 -3.97 -5.09
C LEU A 17 7.36 -4.83 -3.84
N PRO A 18 8.42 -5.22 -3.10
CA PRO A 18 8.23 -5.91 -1.83
C PRO A 18 7.68 -4.93 -0.79
N LEU A 19 6.50 -5.23 -0.23
CA LEU A 19 5.86 -4.42 0.81
C LEU A 19 5.63 -5.24 2.08
N ARG A 20 6.01 -4.66 3.22
CA ARG A 20 5.62 -5.17 4.54
C ARG A 20 4.56 -4.26 5.13
N ILE A 21 3.35 -4.78 5.27
CA ILE A 21 2.18 -4.02 5.69
C ILE A 21 1.82 -4.44 7.12
N PHE A 22 1.95 -3.50 8.06
CA PHE A 22 1.72 -3.75 9.49
C PHE A 22 0.66 -2.83 10.11
N GLU A 23 0.38 -1.68 9.50
CA GLU A 23 -0.68 -0.79 9.97
C GLU A 23 -2.07 -1.42 9.77
N PRO A 24 -2.91 -1.51 10.82
CA PRO A 24 -4.20 -2.22 10.77
C PRO A 24 -5.12 -1.76 9.63
N ARG A 25 -5.18 -0.46 9.35
CA ARG A 25 -6.01 0.11 8.26
C ARG A 25 -5.57 -0.40 6.88
N TYR A 26 -4.27 -0.55 6.65
CA TYR A 26 -3.75 -1.05 5.39
C TYR A 26 -3.80 -2.56 5.31
N VAL A 27 -3.67 -3.27 6.43
CA VAL A 27 -3.93 -4.71 6.49
C VAL A 27 -5.39 -4.99 6.10
N ALA A 28 -6.35 -4.20 6.61
CA ALA A 28 -7.75 -4.31 6.22
C ALA A 28 -7.93 -4.02 4.71
N MET A 29 -7.35 -2.93 4.21
CA MET A 29 -7.39 -2.58 2.78
C MET A 29 -6.85 -3.72 1.90
N ILE A 30 -5.74 -4.36 2.26
CA ILE A 30 -5.16 -5.46 1.48
C ILE A 30 -6.06 -6.70 1.52
N ARG A 31 -6.73 -6.98 2.64
CA ARG A 31 -7.72 -8.08 2.68
C ARG A 31 -8.84 -7.85 1.68
N ASP A 32 -9.33 -6.62 1.57
CA ASP A 32 -10.37 -6.26 0.60
C ASP A 32 -9.84 -6.37 -0.85
N VAL A 33 -8.63 -5.91 -1.10
CA VAL A 33 -7.95 -6.03 -2.42
C VAL A 33 -7.77 -7.49 -2.83
N LEU A 34 -7.36 -8.35 -1.89
CA LEU A 34 -7.16 -9.79 -2.13
C LEU A 34 -8.48 -10.53 -2.40
N ALA A 35 -9.59 -10.04 -1.85
CA ALA A 35 -10.94 -10.58 -2.08
C ALA A 35 -11.56 -10.08 -3.41
N ALA A 36 -10.96 -9.08 -4.05
CA ALA A 36 -11.39 -8.49 -5.32
C ALA A 36 -10.36 -8.79 -6.44
N ASP A 37 -10.10 -7.83 -7.32
CA ASP A 37 -9.25 -7.99 -8.51
C ASP A 37 -7.74 -7.99 -8.20
N ARG A 38 -7.35 -8.03 -6.92
CA ARG A 38 -5.95 -7.97 -6.46
C ARG A 38 -5.20 -6.73 -6.92
N ALA A 39 -5.91 -5.66 -7.24
CA ALA A 39 -5.34 -4.41 -7.73
C ALA A 39 -5.59 -3.25 -6.76
N PHE A 40 -4.59 -2.37 -6.63
CA PHE A 40 -4.66 -1.13 -5.86
C PHE A 40 -3.75 -0.06 -6.47
N GLY A 41 -4.00 1.20 -6.16
CA GLY A 41 -3.15 2.30 -6.61
C GLY A 41 -2.05 2.60 -5.59
N VAL A 42 -0.88 2.93 -6.09
CA VAL A 42 0.27 3.43 -5.31
C VAL A 42 0.45 4.90 -5.63
N VAL A 43 0.51 5.76 -4.62
CA VAL A 43 0.77 7.19 -4.79
C VAL A 43 2.03 7.59 -4.05
N LEU A 44 2.85 8.40 -4.70
CA LEU A 44 3.99 9.05 -4.05
C LEU A 44 3.48 10.06 -3.03
N ILE A 45 4.04 10.03 -1.84
CA ILE A 45 3.87 11.12 -0.88
C ILE A 45 5.15 11.97 -0.86
N ALA A 46 5.02 13.26 -1.18
CA ALA A 46 6.05 14.24 -0.86
C ALA A 46 6.13 14.32 0.66
N ARG A 47 7.28 13.96 1.25
CA ARG A 47 7.58 13.92 2.70
C ARG A 47 6.57 14.68 3.57
N GLY A 48 5.85 13.94 4.41
CA GLY A 48 4.97 14.53 5.41
C GLY A 48 3.89 13.55 5.83
N ARG A 49 4.10 12.94 6.99
CA ARG A 49 3.07 12.31 7.81
C ARG A 49 2.48 11.01 7.22
N GLU A 50 3.14 9.90 7.53
CA GLU A 50 2.58 8.55 7.39
C GLU A 50 1.23 8.38 8.13
N VAL A 51 0.79 9.31 8.97
CA VAL A 51 -0.51 9.27 9.68
C VAL A 51 -1.12 10.66 9.93
N GLY A 52 -2.12 11.08 9.13
CA GLY A 52 -3.12 12.08 9.57
C GLY A 52 -3.45 13.21 8.59
N GLY A 53 -4.48 13.01 7.78
CA GLY A 53 -5.53 14.01 7.52
C GLY A 53 -5.17 15.35 6.86
N GLY A 54 -4.00 15.49 6.25
CA GLY A 54 -3.61 16.70 5.49
C GLY A 54 -2.87 16.30 4.22
N ASP A 55 -3.60 15.77 3.24
CA ASP A 55 -3.04 15.18 2.03
C ASP A 55 -2.61 16.26 1.01
N VAL A 56 -1.31 16.40 0.77
CA VAL A 56 -0.82 16.80 -0.56
C VAL A 56 -0.36 15.53 -1.25
N ARG A 57 -1.25 14.95 -2.05
CA ARG A 57 -0.93 13.79 -2.88
C ARG A 57 -0.46 14.30 -4.23
N HIS A 58 0.47 13.59 -4.86
CA HIS A 58 0.72 13.82 -6.28
C HIS A 58 -0.50 13.37 -7.09
N ASP A 59 -0.80 14.09 -8.17
CA ASP A 59 -1.96 13.80 -9.05
C ASP A 59 -1.75 12.53 -9.90
N VAL A 60 -0.58 11.90 -9.79
CA VAL A 60 -0.17 10.72 -10.55
C VAL A 60 0.23 9.61 -9.57
N GLY A 61 -0.28 8.41 -9.83
CA GLY A 61 0.08 7.19 -9.12
C GLY A 61 0.21 6.01 -10.08
N THR A 62 0.75 4.90 -9.57
CA THR A 62 0.98 3.67 -10.33
C THR A 62 -0.01 2.60 -9.89
N ALA A 63 -0.69 1.95 -10.84
CA ALA A 63 -1.51 0.79 -10.51
C ALA A 63 -0.61 -0.42 -10.21
N ALA A 64 -0.83 -1.06 -9.08
CA ALA A 64 -0.12 -2.25 -8.63
C ALA A 64 -1.07 -3.45 -8.54
N ARG A 65 -0.54 -4.64 -8.79
CA ARG A 65 -1.24 -5.91 -8.61
C ARG A 65 -0.50 -6.78 -7.62
N VAL A 66 -1.22 -7.39 -6.69
CA VAL A 66 -0.66 -8.32 -5.72
C VAL A 66 -0.31 -9.62 -6.44
N LEU A 67 0.99 -9.87 -6.61
CA LEU A 67 1.53 -11.09 -7.21
C LEU A 67 1.53 -12.24 -6.20
N ASP A 68 1.98 -11.95 -4.99
CA ASP A 68 2.04 -12.89 -3.88
C ASP A 68 1.77 -12.17 -2.55
N CYS A 69 1.23 -12.89 -1.56
CA CYS A 69 0.93 -12.34 -0.25
C CYS A 69 1.00 -13.42 0.83
N GLU A 70 1.85 -13.19 1.83
CA GLU A 70 2.01 -14.08 2.99
C GLU A 70 1.72 -13.34 4.29
N SER A 71 1.00 -13.99 5.21
CA SER A 71 0.78 -13.47 6.56
C SER A 71 1.90 -13.89 7.49
N LEU A 72 2.76 -12.95 7.89
CA LEU A 72 3.94 -13.21 8.73
C LEU A 72 3.66 -13.43 10.24
N GLY A 73 2.41 -13.74 10.62
CA GLY A 73 2.01 -13.87 12.03
C GLY A 73 2.19 -12.59 12.85
N ARG A 74 1.80 -12.62 14.13
CA ARG A 74 2.19 -11.58 15.08
C ARG A 74 3.58 -11.91 15.61
N ILE A 75 4.51 -10.96 15.51
CA ILE A 75 5.74 -11.01 16.32
C ILE A 75 5.25 -10.87 17.77
N ALA A 76 5.31 -11.94 18.55
CA ALA A 76 5.12 -11.84 19.98
C ALA A 76 6.24 -10.94 20.50
N SER A 77 5.88 -9.76 21.02
CA SER A 77 6.83 -8.94 21.77
C SER A 77 7.15 -9.72 23.05
N PRO A 78 8.44 -9.89 23.43
CA PRO A 78 8.81 -10.56 24.67
C PRO A 78 8.32 -9.81 25.91
#